data_AF-A0A6I6AHU4-F1
#
_entry.id   AF-A0A6I6AHU4-F1
#
_cell.length_a   1.000
_cell.length_b   1.000
_cell.length_c   1.000
_cell.angle_alpha   90.00
_cell.angle_beta   90.00
_cell.angle_gamma   90.00
#
_symmetry.space_group_name_H-M   'P 1'
#
loop_
_entity.id
_entity.type
_entity.pdbx_description
1 polymer ?
#
loop_
_entity_poly.entity_id
_entity_poly.type
_entity_poly.pdbx_seq_one_letter_code
_entity_poly.pdbx_strand_id
1 'polypeptide(L)'
;MAFNPDVKRKIVRDRKTGKHHPCVICGTQYPLPDAVHIIDEKEWKRRNACDRQANGMPLCPNCHRVFDEVLRPYLYRALTEFGATGLPESWKQNNKLTVTEIEFGIEEQGAP
;
A
#
# COMPACT_ATOMS: atom_id res chain seq x y z
N MET A 1 -0.43 -3.87 -13.29
CA MET A 1 -1.06 -2.70 -13.96
C MET A 1 -0.16 -1.49 -13.76
N ALA A 2 0.02 -0.66 -14.79
CA ALA A 2 0.90 0.50 -14.71
C ALA A 2 0.41 1.53 -13.68
N PHE A 3 1.32 1.98 -12.82
CA PHE A 3 1.09 3.01 -11.80
C PHE A 3 0.56 4.30 -12.45
N ASN A 4 -0.66 4.72 -12.13
CA ASN A 4 -1.20 6.01 -12.57
C ASN A 4 -1.01 7.07 -11.46
N PRO A 5 -0.05 8.00 -11.61
CA PRO A 5 0.23 9.01 -10.58
C PRO A 5 -0.95 9.95 -10.29
N ASP A 6 -1.89 10.13 -11.23
CA ASP A 6 -3.08 10.96 -11.02
C ASP A 6 -4.08 10.31 -10.05
N VAL A 7 -4.11 8.97 -10.01
CA VAL A 7 -4.95 8.23 -9.07
C VAL A 7 -4.38 8.35 -7.66
N LYS A 8 -3.06 8.23 -7.48
CA LYS A 8 -2.39 8.44 -6.18
C LYS A 8 -2.65 9.85 -5.65
N ARG A 9 -2.52 10.89 -6.49
CA ARG A 9 -2.79 12.29 -6.08
C ARG A 9 -4.22 12.50 -5.57
N LYS A 10 -5.21 11.87 -6.21
CA LYS A 10 -6.63 12.00 -5.82
C LYS A 10 -6.98 11.25 -4.54
N ILE A 11 -6.28 10.16 -4.24
CA ILE A 11 -6.48 9.41 -2.99
C ILE A 11 -5.84 10.14 -1.80
N VAL A 12 -4.78 10.89 -2.07
CA VAL A 12 -3.97 11.54 -1.05
C VAL A 12 -4.43 12.95 -0.74
N ARG A 13 -5.05 13.66 -1.69
CA ARG A 13 -5.46 15.05 -1.52
C ARG A 13 -6.94 15.25 -1.81
N ASP A 14 -7.57 16.02 -0.94
CA ASP A 14 -8.91 16.52 -1.14
C ASP A 14 -8.91 17.55 -2.28
N ARG A 15 -9.74 17.33 -3.30
CA ARG A 15 -9.78 18.18 -4.51
C ARG A 15 -10.33 19.59 -4.24
N LYS A 16 -11.18 19.77 -3.22
CA LYS A 16 -11.82 21.05 -2.92
C LYS A 16 -10.91 21.96 -2.11
N THR A 17 -10.17 21.37 -1.17
CA THR A 17 -9.34 22.11 -0.21
C THR A 17 -7.84 22.06 -0.54
N GLY A 18 -7.42 21.14 -1.41
CA GLY A 18 -6.01 20.90 -1.73
C GLY A 18 -5.20 20.26 -0.60
N LYS A 19 -5.83 20.00 0.56
CA LYS A 19 -5.19 19.45 1.75
C LYS A 19 -5.01 17.94 1.62
N HIS A 20 -3.97 17.42 2.28
CA HIS A 20 -3.75 15.98 2.39
C HIS A 20 -4.82 15.33 3.26
N HIS A 21 -5.35 14.18 2.85
CA HIS A 21 -6.19 13.36 3.72
C HIS A 21 -5.36 12.86 4.92
N PRO A 22 -5.96 12.79 6.12
CA PRO A 22 -5.31 12.21 7.28
C PRO A 22 -5.05 10.71 7.06
N CYS A 23 -4.04 10.18 7.75
CA CYS A 23 -3.79 8.74 7.78
C CYS A 23 -5.04 8.00 8.29
N VAL A 24 -5.50 6.96 7.57
CA VAL A 24 -6.70 6.20 7.98
C VAL A 24 -6.49 5.45 9.30
N ILE A 25 -5.25 5.03 9.60
CA ILE A 25 -4.94 4.26 10.81
C ILE A 25 -4.76 5.16 12.02
N CYS A 26 -3.97 6.24 11.93
CA CYS A 26 -3.60 7.05 13.09
C CYS A 26 -4.21 8.46 13.11
N GLY A 27 -4.89 8.89 12.05
CA GLY A 27 -5.49 10.22 11.94
C GLY A 27 -4.50 11.37 11.69
N THR A 28 -3.19 11.14 11.84
CA THR A 28 -2.19 12.18 11.62
C THR A 28 -2.16 12.62 10.15
N GLN A 29 -2.16 13.94 9.94
CA GLN A 29 -2.03 14.52 8.61
C GLN A 29 -0.56 14.66 8.24
N TYR A 30 -0.14 14.01 7.16
CA TYR A 30 1.23 14.06 6.66
C TYR A 30 1.31 14.80 5.32
N PRO A 31 2.40 15.55 5.07
CA PRO A 31 2.58 16.27 3.82
C PRO A 31 2.74 15.34 2.62
N LEU A 32 3.23 14.11 2.81
CA LEU A 32 3.32 13.08 1.78
C LEU A 32 3.11 11.70 2.42
N PRO A 33 2.04 10.96 2.05
CA PRO A 33 1.90 9.56 2.43
C PRO A 33 2.84 8.68 1.60
N ASP A 34 3.35 7.64 2.24
CA ASP A 34 4.33 6.73 1.66
C ASP A 34 3.69 5.87 0.56
N ALA A 35 2.54 5.25 0.87
CA ALA A 35 1.75 4.55 -0.12
C ALA A 35 0.25 4.70 0.07
N VAL A 36 -0.45 4.17 -0.92
CA VAL A 36 -1.90 4.13 -1.01
C VAL A 36 -2.28 2.69 -1.32
N HIS A 37 -3.09 2.08 -0.47
CA HIS A 37 -3.63 0.75 -0.72
C HIS A 37 -5.00 0.85 -1.37
N ILE A 38 -5.16 0.24 -2.55
CA ILE A 38 -6.46 0.12 -3.20
C ILE A 38 -7.29 -0.89 -2.41
N ILE A 39 -8.50 -0.51 -2.00
CA ILE A 39 -9.35 -1.31 -1.10
C ILE A 39 -10.05 -2.43 -1.87
N ASP A 40 -10.68 -2.11 -3.00
CA ASP A 40 -11.24 -3.11 -3.94
C ASP A 40 -11.40 -2.49 -5.33
N GLU A 41 -10.59 -2.90 -6.31
CA GLU A 41 -10.67 -2.38 -7.67
C GLU A 41 -11.95 -2.82 -8.41
N LYS A 42 -12.42 -4.05 -8.20
CA LYS A 42 -13.55 -4.64 -8.94
C LYS A 42 -14.88 -4.06 -8.46
N GLU A 43 -15.09 -4.02 -7.14
CA GLU A 43 -16.28 -3.39 -6.58
C GLU A 43 -16.32 -1.90 -6.91
N TRP A 44 -15.17 -1.22 -6.84
CA TRP A 44 -15.11 0.20 -7.15
C TRP A 44 -15.44 0.51 -8.61
N LYS A 45 -14.89 -0.26 -9.56
CA LYS A 45 -15.25 -0.16 -10.98
C LYS A 45 -16.73 -0.40 -11.21
N ARG A 46 -17.30 -1.41 -10.55
CA ARG A 46 -18.73 -1.73 -10.64
C ARG A 46 -19.61 -0.57 -10.13
N ARG A 47 -19.23 0.07 -9.03
CA ARG A 47 -20.03 1.15 -8.42
C ARG A 47 -19.84 2.51 -9.08
N ASN A 48 -18.61 2.84 -9.50
CA ASN A 48 -18.24 4.19 -9.92
C ASN A 48 -17.87 4.31 -11.41
N ALA A 49 -17.92 3.21 -12.17
CA ALA A 49 -17.64 3.10 -13.60
C ALA A 49 -16.24 3.59 -14.06
N CYS A 50 -15.40 4.10 -13.15
CA CYS A 50 -14.07 4.60 -13.47
C CYS A 50 -13.10 4.54 -12.27
N ASP A 51 -11.82 4.33 -12.59
CA ASP A 51 -10.71 4.38 -11.61
C ASP A 51 -10.27 5.82 -11.29
N ARG A 52 -11.01 6.82 -11.79
CA ARG A 52 -10.66 8.24 -11.66
C ARG A 52 -11.07 8.84 -10.31
N GLN A 53 -11.65 8.06 -9.41
CA GLN A 53 -12.06 8.46 -8.07
C GLN A 53 -11.21 7.78 -6.98
N ALA A 54 -11.18 8.36 -5.78
CA ALA A 54 -10.33 7.92 -4.68
C ALA A 54 -10.76 6.55 -4.13
N ASN A 55 -10.12 5.49 -4.61
CA ASN A 55 -10.28 4.13 -4.12
C ASN A 55 -9.02 3.66 -3.41
N GLY A 56 -8.62 4.35 -2.34
CA GLY A 56 -7.52 3.84 -1.55
C GLY A 56 -7.39 4.48 -0.19
N MET A 57 -6.63 3.81 0.66
CA MET A 57 -6.35 4.28 2.02
C MET A 57 -5.08 5.12 2.02
N PRO A 58 -5.14 6.43 2.32
CA PRO A 58 -3.95 7.22 2.61
C PRO A 58 -3.35 6.76 3.95
N LEU A 59 -2.10 6.31 3.94
CA LEU A 59 -1.35 5.93 5.14
C LEU A 59 -0.07 6.78 5.28
N CYS A 60 0.24 7.17 6.51
CA CYS A 60 1.53 7.80 6.79
C CYS A 60 2.68 6.77 6.66
N PRO A 61 3.95 7.20 6.52
CA PRO A 61 5.07 6.28 6.35
C PRO A 61 5.19 5.20 7.43
N ASN A 62 4.86 5.54 8.68
CA ASN A 62 4.89 4.56 9.77
C ASN A 62 3.75 3.54 9.66
N CYS A 63 2.50 4.02 9.57
CA CYS A 63 1.33 3.15 9.48
C CYS A 63 1.32 2.31 8.20
N HIS A 64 1.87 2.84 7.12
CA HIS A 64 2.08 2.11 5.87
C HIS A 64 2.94 0.85 6.09
N ARG A 65 4.10 1.02 6.74
CA ARG A 65 5.01 -0.10 7.02
C ARG A 65 4.40 -1.11 7.98
N VAL A 66 3.80 -0.63 9.07
CA VAL A 66 3.09 -1.50 10.03
C VAL A 66 1.97 -2.28 9.35
N PHE A 67 1.22 -1.63 8.44
CA PHE A 67 0.17 -2.31 7.70
C PHE A 67 0.73 -3.42 6.81
N ASP A 68 1.77 -3.12 6.02
CA ASP A 68 2.36 -4.07 5.07
C ASP A 68 3.11 -5.22 5.74
N GLU A 69 3.86 -4.93 6.80
CA GLU A 69 4.79 -5.85 7.46
C GLU A 69 4.08 -6.69 8.53
N VAL A 70 3.06 -6.13 9.18
CA VAL A 70 2.44 -6.74 10.37
C VAL A 70 0.97 -7.03 10.14
N LEU A 71 0.15 -6.00 9.90
CA LEU A 71 -1.31 -6.17 9.91
C LEU A 71 -1.80 -7.03 8.74
N ARG A 72 -1.27 -6.83 7.54
CA ARG A 72 -1.71 -7.56 6.34
C ARG A 72 -1.50 -9.08 6.44
N PRO A 73 -0.31 -9.58 6.87
CA PRO A 73 -0.13 -11.01 7.17
C PRO A 73 -1.09 -11.56 8.23
N TYR A 74 -1.29 -10.82 9.33
CA TYR A 74 -2.23 -11.23 10.37
C TYR A 74 -3.68 -11.27 9.87
N LEU A 75 -4.10 -10.30 9.06
CA LEU A 75 -5.42 -10.27 8.43
C LEU A 75 -5.59 -11.46 7.48
N TYR A 76 -4.59 -11.76 6.65
CA TYR A 76 -4.64 -12.92 5.78
C TYR A 76 -4.87 -14.21 6.58
N ARG A 77 -4.10 -14.41 7.65
CA ARG A 77 -4.22 -15.58 8.52
C ARG A 77 -5.61 -15.66 9.17
N ALA A 78 -6.06 -14.58 9.80
CA ALA A 78 -7.35 -14.55 10.49
C ALA A 78 -8.52 -14.78 9.52
N LEU A 79 -8.49 -14.16 8.34
CA LEU A 79 -9.53 -14.35 7.31
C LEU A 79 -9.51 -15.78 6.76
N THR A 80 -8.32 -16.36 6.56
CA THR A 80 -8.17 -17.77 6.14
C THR A 80 -8.73 -18.72 7.19
N GLU A 81 -8.40 -18.51 8.47
CA GLU A 81 -8.93 -19.31 9.60
C GLU A 81 -10.45 -19.18 9.72
N PHE A 82 -11.01 -18.02 9.37
CA PHE A 82 -12.46 -17.78 9.31
C PHE A 82 -13.14 -18.39 8.06
N GLY A 83 -12.39 -18.99 7.13
CA GLY A 83 -12.91 -19.64 5.93
C GLY A 83 -13.08 -18.72 4.72
N ALA A 84 -12.49 -17.51 4.73
CA ALA A 84 -12.49 -16.65 3.54
C ALA A 84 -11.67 -17.28 2.41
N THR A 85 -12.23 -17.32 1.21
CA THR A 85 -11.58 -17.87 0.01
C THR A 85 -11.19 -16.76 -0.97
N GLY A 86 -10.15 -16.99 -1.77
CA GLY A 86 -9.74 -16.06 -2.83
C GLY A 86 -8.96 -14.83 -2.34
N LEU A 87 -8.36 -14.93 -1.14
CA LEU A 87 -7.46 -13.89 -0.63
C LEU A 87 -6.19 -13.83 -1.50
N PRO A 88 -5.62 -12.63 -1.75
CA PRO A 88 -4.39 -12.51 -2.53
C PRO A 88 -3.21 -13.16 -1.79
N GLU A 89 -2.49 -14.05 -2.49
CA GLU A 89 -1.30 -14.72 -1.94
C GLU A 89 -0.23 -13.73 -1.46
N SER A 90 -0.15 -12.57 -2.11
CA SER A 90 0.75 -11.47 -1.75
C SER A 90 0.50 -10.86 -0.36
N TRP A 91 -0.59 -11.22 0.30
CA TRP A 91 -0.89 -10.78 1.65
C TRP A 91 -0.29 -11.69 2.72
N LYS A 92 0.21 -12.89 2.36
CA LYS A 92 0.81 -13.83 3.31
C LYS A 92 2.09 -13.30 3.95
N GLN A 93 2.87 -12.52 3.21
CA GLN A 93 4.21 -12.10 3.61
C GLN A 93 4.45 -10.64 3.24
N ASN A 94 5.50 -10.05 3.81
CA ASN A 94 5.96 -8.74 3.40
C ASN A 94 6.62 -8.85 2.01
N ASN A 95 5.92 -8.39 0.98
CA ASN A 95 6.43 -8.38 -0.40
C ASN A 95 7.27 -7.14 -0.74
N LYS A 96 7.54 -6.26 0.23
CA LYS A 96 8.44 -5.12 0.02
C LYS A 96 9.86 -5.56 0.32
N LEU A 97 10.70 -5.63 -0.72
CA LEU A 97 12.15 -5.75 -0.60
C LEU A 97 12.65 -4.73 0.42
N THR A 98 13.07 -5.21 1.58
CA THR A 98 13.82 -4.42 2.54
C THR A 98 15.15 -4.08 1.88
N VAL A 99 15.46 -2.79 1.70
CA VAL A 99 16.72 -2.32 1.08
C VAL A 99 17.96 -2.90 1.79
N THR A 100 17.82 -3.38 3.01
CA THR A 100 18.85 -4.11 3.78
C THR A 100 19.19 -5.50 3.25
N GLU A 101 18.44 -6.07 2.30
CA GLU A 101 18.70 -7.38 1.69
C GLU A 101 19.20 -7.28 0.24
N ILE A 102 19.48 -6.06 -0.25
CA ILE A 102 20.34 -5.92 -1.41
C ILE A 102 21.76 -6.20 -0.90
N GLU A 103 22.19 -7.46 -1.00
CA GLU A 103 23.61 -7.78 -1.07
C GLU A 103 24.20 -6.88 -2.15
N PHE A 104 24.84 -5.80 -1.73
CA PHE A 104 25.69 -5.02 -2.63
C PHE A 104 26.75 -6.01 -3.09
N GLY A 105 26.59 -6.52 -4.32
CA GLY A 105 27.54 -7.39 -4.99
C GLY A 105 28.87 -6.66 -5.19
N ILE A 106 29.63 -6.55 -4.11
CA ILE A 106 31.04 -6.21 -4.16
C ILE A 106 31.72 -7.52 -4.52
N GLU A 107 31.80 -7.79 -5.82
CA GLU A 107 32.70 -8.82 -6.34
C GLU A 107 34.09 -8.51 -5.78
N GLU A 108 34.65 -9.45 -5.02
CA GLU A 108 36.03 -9.41 -4.59
C GLU A 108 36.91 -9.34 -5.84
N GLN A 109 37.33 -8.13 -6.21
CA GLN A 109 38.45 -7.95 -7.12
C GLN A 109 39.66 -8.53 -6.39
N GLY A 110 40.07 -9.72 -6.81
CA GLY A 110 41.31 -10.36 -6.39
C GLY A 110 42.44 -9.33 -6.47
N ALA A 111 43.03 -9.08 -5.30
CA ALA A 111 44.24 -8.27 -5.20
C ALA A 111 45.39 -8.99 -5.93
N PRO A 112 46.32 -8.23 -6.56
CA PRO A 112 47.41 -8.78 -7.35
C PRO A 112 48.41 -9.63 -6.54
#